data_AF-A0A920LYL5-F1
#
_entry.id   AF-A0A920LYL5-F1
#
_cell.length_a   1.000
_cell.length_b   1.000
_cell.length_c   1.000
_cell.angle_alpha   90.00
_cell.angle_beta   90.00
_cell.angle_gamma   90.00
#
_symmetry.space_group_name_H-M   'P 1'
#
loop_
_entity.id
_entity.type
_entity.pdbx_description
1 polymer ?
#
loop_
_entity_poly.entity_id
_entity_poly.type
_entity_poly.pdbx_seq_one_letter_code
_entity_poly.pdbx_strand_id
1 'polypeptide(L)'
;MDLAKAVALMANHEGNVVDYSVNEGGTGKIQETVPTVAIPTTSGTGSEVSLGAVIIMNDGRKLILASNHLVPNAAICDPELTLGLPPVLTAGAGMDALTHCIEAILSPMDDPPAEAIGLDGVERIIRKESLIRACEDGQDKDARWNMMMASTEGAMAFSKGLGSSSFNESCCWSRSRAKIASWHFEWSDFANNLEI
;
A
#
# COMPACT_ATOMS: atom_id res chain seq x y z
N MET A 1 -8.59 -1.89 8.45
CA MET A 1 -8.18 -0.54 8.90
C MET A 1 -9.03 0.54 8.26
N ASP A 2 -9.33 0.42 6.98
CA ASP A 2 -10.21 1.33 6.24
C ASP A 2 -11.57 1.55 6.90
N LEU A 3 -12.19 0.49 7.43
CA LEU A 3 -13.41 0.62 8.23
C LEU A 3 -13.22 1.52 9.45
N ALA A 4 -12.11 1.38 10.18
CA ALA A 4 -11.84 2.21 11.36
C ALA A 4 -11.67 3.68 10.97
N LYS A 5 -10.99 3.97 9.85
CA LYS A 5 -10.89 5.32 9.28
C LYS A 5 -12.25 5.89 8.90
N ALA A 6 -13.10 5.09 8.25
CA ALA A 6 -14.46 5.50 7.90
C ALA A 6 -15.32 5.76 9.15
N VAL A 7 -15.24 4.91 10.17
CA VAL A 7 -15.94 5.11 11.45
C VAL A 7 -15.44 6.39 12.15
N ALA A 8 -14.13 6.62 12.19
CA ALA A 8 -13.55 7.83 12.78
C ALA A 8 -13.99 9.11 12.06
N LEU A 9 -14.13 9.05 10.72
CA LEU A 9 -14.71 10.13 9.93
C LEU A 9 -16.18 10.35 10.30
N MET A 10 -17.00 9.30 10.25
CA MET A 10 -18.45 9.40 10.52
C MET A 10 -18.77 9.77 11.97
N ALA A 11 -17.85 9.56 12.91
CA ALA A 11 -18.02 9.96 14.30
C ALA A 11 -18.02 11.49 14.51
N ASN A 12 -17.41 12.26 13.61
CA ASN A 12 -17.31 13.73 13.71
C ASN A 12 -17.92 14.48 12.50
N HIS A 13 -18.57 13.76 11.58
CA HIS A 13 -19.09 14.31 10.34
C HIS A 13 -20.55 13.87 10.14
N GLU A 14 -21.44 14.83 9.84
CA GLU A 14 -22.84 14.54 9.53
C GLU A 14 -23.02 14.02 8.09
N GLY A 15 -24.18 13.45 7.76
CA GLY A 15 -24.49 12.98 6.40
C GLY A 15 -24.12 11.52 6.17
N ASN A 16 -23.88 11.15 4.91
CA ASN A 16 -23.57 9.78 4.50
C ASN A 16 -22.09 9.66 4.11
N VAL A 17 -21.48 8.48 4.35
CA VAL A 17 -20.10 8.19 3.94
C VAL A 17 -19.86 8.43 2.44
N VAL A 18 -20.89 8.27 1.61
CA VAL A 18 -20.86 8.55 0.16
C VAL A 18 -20.49 10.01 -0.13
N ASP A 19 -20.98 10.96 0.68
CA ASP A 19 -20.82 12.41 0.48
C ASP A 19 -19.37 12.88 0.60
N TYR A 20 -18.53 12.04 1.21
CA TYR A 20 -17.11 12.25 1.48
C TYR A 20 -16.20 11.50 0.51
N SER A 21 -16.76 10.71 -0.41
CA SER A 21 -15.96 9.95 -1.36
C SER A 21 -15.32 10.83 -2.44
N VAL A 22 -14.15 10.41 -2.92
CA VAL A 22 -13.43 11.05 -4.03
C VAL A 22 -14.30 11.09 -5.29
N ASN A 23 -15.10 10.05 -5.53
CA ASN A 23 -16.00 9.94 -6.69
C ASN A 23 -17.06 11.04 -6.71
N GLU A 24 -17.53 11.47 -5.54
CA GLU A 24 -18.54 12.52 -5.38
C GLU A 24 -17.92 13.91 -5.14
N GLY A 25 -16.59 14.04 -5.28
CA GLY A 25 -15.86 15.28 -4.99
C GLY A 25 -15.86 15.66 -3.50
N GLY A 26 -16.10 14.69 -2.61
CA GLY A 26 -16.26 14.88 -1.18
C GLY A 26 -14.96 15.08 -0.40
N THR A 27 -13.79 14.89 -1.03
CA THR A 27 -12.46 14.98 -0.40
C THR A 27 -12.28 16.25 0.42
N GLY A 28 -12.70 17.41 -0.10
CA GLY A 28 -12.56 18.71 0.57
C GLY A 28 -13.55 18.96 1.71
N LYS A 29 -14.55 18.09 1.90
CA LYS A 29 -15.50 18.17 3.01
C LYS A 29 -14.99 17.45 4.26
N ILE A 30 -13.96 16.62 4.12
CA ILE A 30 -13.36 15.87 5.22
C ILE A 30 -12.51 16.83 6.05
N GLN A 31 -12.94 17.07 7.29
CA GLN A 31 -12.23 17.83 8.32
C GLN A 31 -11.56 16.86 9.30
N GLU A 32 -11.07 17.41 10.42
CA GLU A 32 -10.42 16.63 11.48
C GLU A 32 -11.31 15.48 11.95
N THR A 33 -10.77 14.26 11.90
CA THR A 33 -11.46 13.04 12.34
C THR A 33 -11.05 12.69 13.77
N VAL A 34 -11.81 11.77 14.39
CA VAL A 34 -11.48 11.29 15.74
C VAL A 34 -10.09 10.61 15.71
N PRO A 35 -9.23 10.84 16.72
CA PRO A 35 -7.91 10.24 16.74
C PRO A 35 -7.94 8.71 16.64
N THR A 36 -7.08 8.14 15.80
CA THR A 36 -6.99 6.69 15.60
C THR A 36 -5.56 6.18 15.76
N VAL A 37 -5.43 4.98 16.31
CA VAL A 37 -4.18 4.23 16.40
C VAL A 37 -4.31 2.97 15.57
N ALA A 38 -3.36 2.78 14.65
CA ALA A 38 -3.28 1.67 13.75
C ALA A 38 -2.31 0.61 14.27
N ILE A 39 -2.73 -0.66 14.29
CA ILE A 39 -1.87 -1.79 14.64
C ILE A 39 -2.00 -2.83 13.51
N PRO A 40 -1.13 -2.80 12.49
CA PRO A 40 -1.19 -3.75 11.39
C PRO A 40 -0.83 -5.15 11.88
N THR A 41 -1.66 -6.12 11.55
CA THR A 41 -1.41 -7.55 11.80
C THR A 41 -0.99 -8.27 10.52
N THR A 42 -0.77 -7.55 9.42
CA THR A 42 -0.39 -8.08 8.12
C THR A 42 0.66 -7.17 7.48
N SER A 43 1.64 -7.74 6.78
CA SER A 43 2.69 -6.99 6.09
C SER A 43 2.39 -6.89 4.59
N GLY A 44 1.50 -5.96 4.21
CA GLY A 44 1.10 -5.76 2.80
C GLY A 44 0.56 -4.36 2.51
N THR A 45 -0.66 -4.10 2.97
CA THR A 45 -1.46 -2.95 2.51
C THR A 45 -0.89 -1.59 2.93
N GLY A 46 -0.10 -1.53 4.01
CA GLY A 46 0.45 -0.30 4.57
C GLY A 46 -0.62 0.76 4.92
N SER A 47 -1.83 0.31 5.20
CA SER A 47 -2.98 1.17 5.50
C SER A 47 -2.78 2.00 6.77
N GLU A 48 -1.82 1.65 7.62
CA GLU A 48 -1.41 2.35 8.83
C GLU A 48 -0.76 3.70 8.58
N VAL A 49 -0.13 3.90 7.43
CA VAL A 49 0.53 5.16 7.05
C VAL A 49 -0.13 5.83 5.84
N SER A 50 -1.13 5.19 5.24
CA SER A 50 -1.81 5.71 4.05
C SER A 50 -2.91 6.73 4.40
N LEU A 51 -3.12 7.68 3.48
CA LEU A 51 -4.21 8.67 3.54
C LEU A 51 -5.56 8.17 2.99
N GLY A 52 -5.55 6.99 2.37
CA GLY A 52 -6.71 6.37 1.73
C GLY A 52 -7.46 5.41 2.64
N ALA A 53 -8.77 5.31 2.41
CA ALA A 53 -9.62 4.23 2.91
C ALA A 53 -10.60 3.80 1.81
N VAL A 54 -10.79 2.50 1.66
CA VAL A 54 -11.71 1.91 0.70
C VAL A 54 -12.86 1.24 1.42
N ILE A 55 -14.10 1.57 1.04
CA ILE A 55 -15.31 0.95 1.56
C ILE A 55 -16.14 0.40 0.40
N ILE A 56 -16.56 -0.86 0.50
CA ILE A 56 -17.45 -1.49 -0.47
C ILE A 56 -18.89 -1.39 0.06
N MET A 57 -19.77 -0.81 -0.73
CA MET A 57 -21.19 -0.63 -0.40
C MET A 57 -21.99 -1.88 -0.75
N ASN A 58 -23.18 -2.04 -0.13
CA ASN A 58 -24.07 -3.16 -0.40
C ASN A 58 -24.56 -3.24 -1.86
N ASP A 59 -24.54 -2.12 -2.58
CA ASP A 59 -24.86 -2.05 -4.01
C ASP A 59 -23.67 -2.42 -4.92
N GLY A 60 -22.54 -2.84 -4.34
CA GLY A 60 -21.32 -3.23 -5.04
C GLY A 60 -20.38 -2.08 -5.40
N ARG A 61 -20.74 -0.82 -5.12
CA ARG A 61 -19.86 0.32 -5.41
C ARG A 61 -18.66 0.36 -4.46
N LYS A 62 -17.48 0.64 -5.01
CA LYS A 62 -16.25 0.89 -4.25
C LYS A 62 -16.10 2.39 -4.01
N LEU A 63 -16.27 2.82 -2.76
CA LEU A 63 -16.03 4.18 -2.34
C LEU A 63 -14.56 4.33 -1.93
N ILE A 64 -13.92 5.39 -2.41
CA ILE A 64 -12.57 5.77 -2.01
C ILE A 64 -12.69 7.05 -1.20
N LEU A 65 -12.23 7.02 0.03
CA LEU A 65 -12.05 8.18 0.90
C LEU A 65 -10.56 8.51 0.89
N ALA A 66 -10.20 9.77 0.68
CA ALA A 66 -8.81 10.22 0.69
C ALA A 66 -8.73 11.58 1.38
N SER A 67 -7.96 11.68 2.45
CA SER A 67 -7.72 12.94 3.16
C SER A 67 -6.55 12.79 4.12
N ASN A 68 -5.80 13.88 4.34
CA ASN A 68 -4.75 13.91 5.37
C ASN A 68 -5.32 13.69 6.78
N HIS A 69 -6.60 14.01 7.00
CA HIS A 69 -7.29 13.79 8.27
C HIS A 69 -7.68 12.33 8.52
N LEU A 70 -7.49 11.43 7.54
CA LEU A 70 -7.73 9.98 7.67
C LEU A 70 -6.46 9.20 8.01
N VAL A 71 -5.29 9.85 8.00
CA VAL A 71 -4.03 9.22 8.41
C VAL A 71 -4.10 8.97 9.92
N PRO A 72 -3.85 7.73 10.39
CA PRO A 72 -3.82 7.44 11.82
C PRO A 72 -2.80 8.30 12.55
N ASN A 73 -3.10 8.70 13.78
CA ASN A 73 -2.21 9.53 14.59
C ASN A 73 -0.95 8.78 15.03
N ALA A 74 -1.06 7.45 15.18
CA ALA A 74 0.06 6.58 15.47
C ALA A 74 -0.15 5.23 14.80
N ALA A 75 0.95 4.63 14.34
CA ALA A 75 1.02 3.26 13.85
C ALA A 75 2.00 2.46 14.71
N ILE A 76 1.56 1.30 15.20
CA ILE A 76 2.39 0.37 15.98
C ILE A 76 2.64 -0.87 15.13
N CYS A 77 3.72 -0.86 14.37
CA CYS A 77 4.11 -1.96 13.48
C CYS A 77 4.92 -3.01 14.25
N ASP A 78 4.23 -3.92 14.93
CA ASP A 78 4.86 -5.03 15.64
C ASP A 78 4.85 -6.32 14.77
N PRO A 79 6.01 -6.81 14.28
CA PRO A 79 6.06 -8.01 13.45
C PRO A 79 5.68 -9.28 14.21
N GLU A 80 5.71 -9.31 15.54
CA GLU A 80 5.27 -10.48 16.30
C GLU A 80 3.77 -10.75 16.09
N LEU A 81 2.98 -9.71 15.81
CA LEU A 81 1.55 -9.84 15.48
C LEU A 81 1.32 -10.49 14.10
N THR A 82 2.37 -10.68 13.30
CA THR A 82 2.29 -11.29 11.98
C THR A 82 2.73 -12.76 11.94
N LEU A 83 3.31 -13.28 13.04
CA LEU A 83 3.82 -14.65 13.11
C LEU A 83 2.72 -15.72 12.90
N GLY A 84 1.48 -15.38 13.23
CA GLY A 84 0.33 -16.27 13.05
C GLY A 84 -0.25 -16.30 11.63
N LEU A 85 0.27 -15.52 10.68
CA LEU A 85 -0.29 -15.47 9.33
C LEU A 85 -0.01 -16.77 8.56
N PRO A 86 -1.03 -17.37 7.92
CA PRO A 86 -0.82 -18.53 7.06
C PRO A 86 0.03 -18.14 5.84
N PRO A 87 0.77 -19.10 5.24
CA PRO A 87 1.65 -18.83 4.11
C PRO A 87 0.96 -18.16 2.92
N VAL A 88 -0.27 -18.58 2.59
CA VAL A 88 -1.02 -18.01 1.44
C VAL A 88 -1.32 -16.52 1.63
N LEU A 89 -1.69 -16.11 2.85
CA LEU A 89 -1.93 -14.69 3.15
C LEU A 89 -0.62 -13.91 3.24
N THR A 90 0.45 -14.55 3.74
CA THR A 90 1.80 -13.95 3.76
C THR A 90 2.29 -13.68 2.34
N ALA A 91 2.13 -14.63 1.43
CA ALA A 91 2.47 -14.47 0.02
C ALA A 91 1.65 -13.34 -0.62
N GLY A 92 0.33 -13.36 -0.46
CA GLY A 92 -0.55 -12.33 -1.04
C GLY A 92 -0.24 -10.93 -0.52
N ALA A 93 -0.11 -10.77 0.80
CA ALA A 93 0.23 -9.48 1.41
C ALA A 93 1.65 -9.04 1.05
N GLY A 94 2.61 -9.95 1.00
CA GLY A 94 3.98 -9.59 0.65
C GLY A 94 4.15 -9.19 -0.81
N MET A 95 3.39 -9.79 -1.73
CA MET A 95 3.33 -9.36 -3.12
C MET A 95 2.67 -7.98 -3.28
N ASP A 96 1.67 -7.67 -2.44
CA ASP A 96 1.07 -6.34 -2.37
C ASP A 96 2.11 -5.28 -1.93
N ALA A 97 2.85 -5.55 -0.84
CA ALA A 97 3.95 -4.69 -0.39
C ALA A 97 5.02 -4.48 -1.49
N LEU A 98 5.45 -5.56 -2.16
CA LEU A 98 6.42 -5.47 -3.24
C LEU A 98 5.92 -4.62 -4.40
N THR A 99 4.63 -4.79 -4.76
CA THR A 99 3.99 -4.02 -5.83
C THR A 99 4.00 -2.53 -5.47
N HIS A 100 3.63 -2.16 -4.24
CA HIS A 100 3.69 -0.77 -3.79
C HIS A 100 5.09 -0.16 -3.91
N CYS A 101 6.12 -0.88 -3.49
CA CYS A 101 7.51 -0.41 -3.61
C CYS A 101 7.93 -0.20 -5.07
N ILE A 102 7.65 -1.18 -5.94
CA ILE A 102 8.00 -1.10 -7.37
C ILE A 102 7.23 0.03 -8.06
N GLU A 103 5.93 0.16 -7.80
CA GLU A 103 5.10 1.20 -8.42
C GLU A 103 5.52 2.60 -7.98
N ALA A 104 5.95 2.78 -6.72
CA ALA A 104 6.47 4.04 -6.24
C ALA A 104 7.78 4.43 -6.94
N ILE A 105 8.69 3.47 -7.17
CA ILE A 105 9.94 3.70 -7.91
C ILE A 105 9.65 4.06 -9.37
N LEU A 106 8.69 3.37 -10.00
CA LEU A 106 8.32 3.58 -11.40
C LEU A 106 7.41 4.80 -11.63
N SER A 107 6.93 5.45 -10.57
CA SER A 107 6.11 6.65 -10.67
C SER A 107 6.84 7.76 -11.47
N PRO A 108 6.15 8.47 -12.38
CA PRO A 108 6.75 9.56 -13.16
C PRO A 108 6.99 10.84 -12.34
N MET A 109 6.54 10.89 -11.09
CA MET A 109 6.80 12.01 -10.18
C MET A 109 8.26 11.98 -9.71
N ASP A 110 8.89 13.13 -9.49
CA ASP A 110 10.27 13.20 -8.99
C ASP A 110 10.25 13.47 -7.48
N ASP A 111 10.63 12.45 -6.71
CA ASP A 111 10.76 12.47 -5.24
C ASP A 111 11.86 11.47 -4.86
N PRO A 112 13.13 11.93 -4.78
CA PRO A 112 14.26 11.07 -4.48
C PRO A 112 14.21 10.39 -3.10
N PRO A 113 13.75 11.05 -2.01
CA PRO A 113 13.50 10.39 -0.73
C PRO A 113 12.52 9.21 -0.82
N ALA A 114 11.37 9.40 -1.47
CA ALA A 114 10.38 8.32 -1.61
C ALA A 114 10.92 7.15 -2.45
N GLU A 115 11.74 7.45 -3.46
CA GLU A 115 12.38 6.42 -4.30
C GLU A 115 13.42 5.60 -3.51
N ALA A 116 14.23 6.24 -2.67
CA ALA A 116 15.16 5.55 -1.79
C ALA A 116 14.45 4.61 -0.81
N ILE A 117 13.32 5.05 -0.24
CA ILE A 117 12.49 4.23 0.65
C ILE A 117 11.89 3.04 -0.11
N GLY A 118 11.37 3.26 -1.32
CA GLY A 118 10.86 2.18 -2.17
C GLY A 118 11.93 1.14 -2.51
N LEU A 119 13.15 1.58 -2.82
CA LEU A 119 14.28 0.70 -3.13
C LEU A 119 14.71 -0.15 -1.93
N ASP A 120 14.74 0.42 -0.71
CA ASP A 120 15.03 -0.34 0.51
C ASP A 120 13.98 -1.44 0.75
N GLY A 121 12.70 -1.13 0.53
CA GLY A 121 11.62 -2.11 0.62
C GLY A 121 11.76 -3.26 -0.39
N VAL A 122 12.10 -2.97 -1.65
CA VAL A 122 12.39 -4.00 -2.66
C VAL A 122 13.60 -4.84 -2.26
N GLU A 123 14.67 -4.21 -1.76
CA GLU A 123 15.87 -4.90 -1.32
C GLU A 123 15.57 -5.87 -0.16
N ARG A 124 14.76 -5.44 0.81
CA ARG A 124 14.31 -6.30 1.92
C ARG A 124 13.50 -7.50 1.43
N ILE A 125 12.60 -7.31 0.47
CA ILE A 125 11.74 -8.38 -0.02
C ILE A 125 12.53 -9.35 -0.90
N ILE A 126 13.25 -8.84 -1.90
CA ILE A 126 13.92 -9.65 -2.93
C ILE A 126 15.31 -10.07 -2.50
N ARG A 127 16.21 -9.13 -2.17
CA ARG A 127 17.62 -9.46 -1.89
C ARG A 127 17.82 -10.26 -0.60
N LYS A 128 16.99 -10.00 0.42
CA LYS A 128 17.00 -10.79 1.67
C LYS A 128 16.07 -11.99 1.64
N GLU A 129 15.37 -12.20 0.52
CA GLU A 129 14.39 -13.29 0.32
C GLU A 129 13.33 -13.36 1.42
N SER A 130 13.02 -12.21 2.05
CA SER A 130 12.20 -12.18 3.27
C SER A 130 10.77 -12.68 3.02
N LEU A 131 10.26 -12.50 1.81
CA LEU A 131 8.93 -13.00 1.46
C LEU A 131 8.90 -14.53 1.38
N ILE A 132 9.88 -15.13 0.70
CA ILE A 132 9.98 -16.59 0.55
C ILE A 132 10.19 -17.20 1.93
N ARG A 133 11.15 -16.69 2.70
CA ARG A 133 11.44 -17.14 4.07
C ARG A 133 10.24 -17.04 4.99
N ALA A 134 9.49 -15.94 4.96
CA ALA A 134 8.28 -15.78 5.78
C ALA A 134 7.12 -16.69 5.35
N CYS A 135 7.08 -17.14 4.09
CA CYS A 135 6.11 -18.11 3.59
C CYS A 135 6.49 -19.55 3.96
N GLU A 136 7.78 -19.88 3.90
CA GLU A 136 8.31 -21.21 4.25
C GLU A 136 8.32 -21.43 5.77
N ASP A 137 8.82 -20.45 6.52
CA ASP A 137 8.81 -20.42 7.99
C ASP A 137 8.15 -19.14 8.50
N GLY A 138 6.87 -19.25 8.84
CA GLY A 138 6.10 -18.15 9.41
C GLY A 138 6.61 -17.64 10.76
N GLN A 139 7.50 -18.38 11.44
CA GLN A 139 8.10 -18.02 12.72
C GLN A 139 9.46 -17.31 12.58
N ASP A 140 9.98 -17.16 11.35
CA ASP A 140 11.22 -16.42 11.08
C ASP A 140 11.01 -14.92 11.40
N LYS A 141 11.43 -14.51 12.59
CA LYS A 141 11.25 -13.15 13.09
C LYS A 141 11.98 -12.11 12.23
N ASP A 142 13.14 -12.46 11.68
CA ASP A 142 13.90 -11.53 10.84
C ASP A 142 13.21 -11.33 9.48
N ALA A 143 12.67 -12.40 8.90
CA ALA A 143 11.87 -12.32 7.68
C ALA A 143 10.58 -11.50 7.91
N ARG A 144 9.86 -11.74 9.02
CA ARG A 144 8.67 -10.95 9.40
C ARG A 144 9.00 -9.48 9.64
N TRP A 145 10.11 -9.19 10.32
CA TRP A 145 10.59 -7.82 10.52
C TRP A 145 10.84 -7.12 9.19
N ASN A 146 11.59 -7.75 8.28
CA ASN A 146 11.88 -7.17 6.97
C ASN A 146 10.61 -6.99 6.13
N MET A 147 9.66 -7.92 6.18
CA MET A 147 8.37 -7.79 5.49
C MET A 147 7.52 -6.65 6.05
N MET A 148 7.45 -6.49 7.38
CA MET A 148 6.71 -5.39 8.01
C MET A 148 7.33 -4.04 7.62
N MET A 149 8.65 -3.93 7.69
CA MET A 149 9.37 -2.72 7.26
C MET A 149 9.08 -2.41 5.79
N ALA A 150 9.21 -3.38 4.90
CA ALA A 150 8.97 -3.18 3.48
C ALA A 150 7.52 -2.77 3.17
N SER A 151 6.53 -3.29 3.91
CA SER A 151 5.13 -2.88 3.78
C SER A 151 4.91 -1.42 4.17
N THR A 152 5.45 -0.99 5.32
CA THR A 152 5.36 0.40 5.77
C THR A 152 6.14 1.34 4.83
N GLU A 153 7.34 0.95 4.41
CA GLU A 153 8.16 1.69 3.44
C GLU A 153 7.44 1.85 2.09
N GLY A 154 6.84 0.78 1.57
CA GLY A 154 6.04 0.80 0.34
C GLY A 154 4.88 1.79 0.42
N ALA A 155 4.17 1.85 1.55
CA ALA A 155 3.08 2.81 1.74
C ALA A 155 3.54 4.24 2.06
N MET A 156 4.75 4.44 2.59
CA MET A 156 5.35 5.78 2.65
C MET A 156 5.73 6.27 1.25
N ALA A 157 6.39 5.41 0.47
CA ALA A 157 6.77 5.70 -0.91
C ALA A 157 5.55 5.93 -1.83
N PHE A 158 4.42 5.27 -1.54
CA PHE A 158 3.12 5.45 -2.20
C PHE A 158 2.64 6.91 -2.23
N SER A 159 3.09 7.76 -1.30
CA SER A 159 2.72 9.19 -1.29
C SER A 159 3.19 9.93 -2.56
N LYS A 160 4.16 9.38 -3.30
CA LYS A 160 4.61 9.80 -4.65
C LYS A 160 3.58 9.50 -5.76
N GLY A 161 2.52 8.75 -5.46
CA GLY A 161 1.51 8.28 -6.41
C GLY A 161 1.81 6.88 -6.96
N LEU A 162 0.75 6.15 -7.32
CA LEU A 162 0.82 4.80 -7.86
C LEU A 162 1.07 4.76 -9.38
N GLY A 163 1.79 3.73 -9.81
CA GLY A 163 1.91 3.31 -11.20
C GLY A 163 0.65 2.62 -11.76
N SER A 164 0.81 1.98 -12.91
CA SER A 164 -0.28 1.49 -13.77
C SER A 164 -1.11 0.30 -13.24
N SER A 165 -0.69 -0.38 -12.18
CA SER A 165 -1.27 -1.66 -11.72
C SER A 165 -2.35 -1.46 -10.65
N SER A 166 -2.23 -0.39 -9.85
CA SER A 166 -3.13 -0.14 -8.70
C SER A 166 -4.21 0.93 -8.96
N PHE A 167 -4.20 1.60 -10.12
CA PHE A 167 -5.19 2.61 -10.51
C PHE A 167 -5.73 2.36 -11.92
N ASN A 168 -6.98 1.90 -12.04
CA ASN A 168 -7.64 1.90 -13.35
C ASN A 168 -8.30 3.26 -13.65
N GLU A 169 -7.97 3.76 -14.86
CA GLU A 169 -8.69 4.71 -15.71
C GLU A 169 -9.02 6.12 -15.16
N SER A 170 -8.08 7.07 -15.36
CA SER A 170 -8.33 8.33 -16.12
C SER A 170 -7.19 9.34 -15.99
N CYS A 171 -6.48 9.38 -14.85
CA CYS A 171 -5.53 10.49 -14.60
C CYS A 171 -4.12 10.24 -15.16
N CYS A 172 -3.62 8.99 -15.07
CA CYS A 172 -2.22 8.70 -15.41
C CYS A 172 -1.96 8.50 -16.92
N TRP A 173 -3.00 8.20 -17.72
CA TRP A 173 -2.85 7.83 -19.13
C TRP A 173 -2.38 8.97 -20.05
N SER A 174 -2.48 10.24 -19.62
CA SER A 174 -2.09 11.39 -20.44
C SER A 174 -0.58 11.66 -20.45
N ARG A 175 0.17 11.26 -19.41
CA ARG A 175 1.62 11.53 -19.28
C ARG A 175 2.52 10.31 -19.49
N SER A 176 1.97 9.08 -19.47
CA SER A 176 2.77 7.85 -19.59
C SER A 176 3.18 7.45 -21.02
N ARG A 177 2.75 8.19 -22.06
CA ARG A 177 3.15 7.91 -23.47
C ARG A 177 4.65 7.99 -23.72
N ALA A 178 5.43 8.66 -22.87
CA ALA A 178 6.86 8.88 -23.11
C ALA A 178 7.76 7.73 -22.61
N LYS A 179 7.31 6.86 -21.68
CA LYS A 179 8.17 5.80 -21.10
C LYS A 179 7.69 4.36 -21.36
N ILE A 180 6.43 4.14 -21.77
CA ILE A 180 5.86 2.79 -21.95
C ILE A 180 6.15 2.18 -23.33
N ALA A 181 6.61 2.96 -24.31
CA ALA A 181 6.75 2.50 -25.70
C ALA A 181 7.92 1.50 -25.97
N SER A 182 8.68 1.07 -24.97
CA SER A 182 9.91 0.27 -25.20
C SER A 182 9.96 -1.12 -24.57
N TRP A 183 8.89 -1.65 -23.96
CA TRP A 183 8.99 -2.94 -23.26
C TRP A 183 7.86 -3.89 -23.63
N HIS A 184 8.12 -4.79 -24.58
CA HIS A 184 7.51 -6.12 -24.60
C HIS A 184 8.25 -6.96 -23.56
N PHE A 185 7.59 -7.29 -22.44
CA PHE A 185 8.17 -8.09 -21.36
C PHE A 185 7.44 -9.44 -21.29
N GLU A 186 8.10 -10.51 -21.77
CA GLU A 186 7.71 -11.89 -21.49
C GLU A 186 8.31 -12.31 -20.13
N TRP A 187 7.47 -12.85 -19.26
CA TRP A 187 7.79 -13.23 -17.88
C TRP A 187 8.86 -14.33 -17.73
N SER A 188 9.31 -14.95 -18.83
CA SER A 188 10.38 -15.97 -18.83
C SER A 188 11.78 -15.38 -18.62
N ASP A 189 12.00 -14.11 -18.93
CA ASP A 189 13.35 -13.53 -18.97
C ASP A 189 13.83 -12.98 -17.61
N PHE A 190 12.93 -12.73 -16.67
CA PHE A 190 13.29 -12.26 -15.32
C PHE A 190 13.88 -13.39 -14.46
N ALA A 191 13.46 -14.63 -14.67
CA ALA A 191 13.93 -15.78 -13.89
C ALA A 191 15.37 -16.22 -14.26
N ASN A 192 15.87 -15.88 -15.45
CA ASN A 192 17.17 -16.35 -15.94
C ASN A 192 18.36 -15.42 -15.65
N ASN A 193 18.13 -14.22 -15.07
CA ASN A 193 19.20 -13.23 -14.81
C ASN A 193 19.49 -12.98 -13.33
N LEU A 194 19.03 -13.85 -12.43
CA LEU A 194 19.40 -13.87 -11.01
C LEU A 194 20.41 -15.01 -10.74
N GLU A 195 21.57 -14.92 -11.37
CA GLU A 195 22.80 -15.52 -10.84
C GLU A 195 23.72 -14.38 -10.39
N ILE A 196 23.71 -14.09 -9.10
CA ILE A 196 24.83 -13.45 -8.35
C ILE A 196 24.96 -14.18 -7.02
#